data_AF-A0A180EUG2-F1
#
_entry.id   AF-A0A180EUG2-F1
#
_cell.length_a   1.000
_cell.length_b   1.000
_cell.length_c   1.000
_cell.angle_alpha   90.00
_cell.angle_beta   90.00
_cell.angle_gamma   90.00
#
_symmetry.space_group_name_H-M   'P 1'
#
loop_
_entity.id
_entity.type
_entity.pdbx_description
1 polymer ?
#
loop_
_entity_poly.entity_id
_entity_poly.type
_entity_poly.pdbx_seq_one_letter_code
_entity_poly.pdbx_strand_id
1 'polypeptide(L)' 'MAIFCLSNTLDELVARTQNIIVAYTADDKPIYVKDFKIQGAIGKILQNAL' A
#
# COMPACT_ATOMS: atom_id res chain seq x y z
N MET A 1 -1.34 -6.22 -7.34
CA MET A 1 -2.35 -7.17 -7.85
C MET A 1 -2.90 -8.09 -6.77
N ALA A 2 -2.08 -8.91 -6.09
CA ALA A 2 -2.58 -9.83 -5.05
C ALA A 2 -3.44 -9.15 -3.97
N ILE A 3 -3.00 -8.02 -3.42
CA ILE A 3 -3.77 -7.26 -2.42
C ILE A 3 -5.09 -6.75 -2.99
N PHE A 4 -5.12 -6.33 -4.26
CA PHE A 4 -6.35 -5.88 -4.92
C PHE A 4 -7.38 -7.00 -5.02
N CYS A 5 -6.96 -8.21 -5.44
CA CYS A 5 -7.84 -9.37 -5.54
C CYS A 5 -8.28 -9.95 -4.18
N LEU A 6 -7.60 -9.58 -3.09
CA LEU A 6 -7.87 -10.08 -1.73
C LEU A 6 -8.59 -9.06 -0.85
N SER A 7 -8.83 -7.84 -1.34
CA SER A 7 -9.49 -6.78 -0.59
C SER A 7 -10.94 -6.65 -1.04
N ASN A 8 -11.87 -6.56 -0.10
CA ASN A 8 -13.30 -6.42 -0.42
C ASN A 8 -13.77 -4.95 -0.40
N THR A 9 -12.95 -4.05 0.13
CA THR A 9 -13.24 -2.62 0.24
C THR A 9 -12.01 -1.78 -0.09
N LEU A 10 -12.24 -0.53 -0.50
CA LEU A 10 -11.17 0.43 -0.78
C LEU A 10 -10.30 0.70 0.46
N ASP A 11 -10.93 0.75 1.64
CA ASP A 11 -10.21 0.96 2.91
C ASP A 11 -9.28 -0.21 3.23
N GLU A 12 -9.74 -1.46 3.00
CA GLU A 12 -8.91 -2.66 3.19
C GLU A 12 -7.73 -2.69 2.21
N LEU A 13 -7.99 -2.33 0.95
CA LEU A 13 -6.99 -2.23 -0.10
C LEU A 13 -5.90 -1.22 0.24
N VAL A 14 -6.28 -0.03 0.71
CA VAL A 14 -5.32 1.01 1.13
C VAL A 14 -4.54 0.57 2.38
N ALA A 15 -5.21 0.01 3.38
CA ALA A 15 -4.59 -0.45 4.63
C ALA A 15 -3.57 -1.58 4.39
N ARG A 16 -3.89 -2.54 3.52
CA ARG A 16 -2.96 -3.63 3.16
C ARG A 16 -1.79 -3.11 2.34
N THR A 17 -2.03 -2.17 1.43
CA THR A 17 -0.98 -1.57 0.59
C THR A 17 0.01 -0.75 1.42
N GLN A 18 -0.45 -0.09 2.48
CA GLN A 18 0.40 0.61 3.45
C GLN A 18 1.44 -0.26 4.14
N ASN A 19 1.13 -1.54 4.35
CA ASN A 19 2.00 -2.51 5.03
C ASN A 19 2.95 -3.25 4.09
N ILE A 20 3.00 -2.87 2.80
CA ILE A 20 3.97 -3.43 1.86
C ILE A 20 5.36 -2.92 2.21
N ILE A 21 6.32 -3.84 2.35
CA ILE A 21 7.75 -3.51 2.44
C ILE A 21 8.25 -3.26 1.01
N VAL A 22 8.83 -2.09 0.77
CA VAL A 22 9.32 -1.68 -0.56
C VAL A 22 10.84 -1.61 -0.65
N ALA A 23 11.51 -1.44 0.48
CA ALA A 23 12.96 -1.36 0.54
C ALA A 23 13.45 -1.74 1.94
N TYR A 24 14.76 -1.90 2.07
CA TYR A 24 15.46 -2.00 3.33
C TYR A 24 16.49 -0.87 3.39
N THR A 25 16.67 -0.26 4.56
CA THR A 25 17.76 0.71 4.80
C THR A 25 19.12 -0.01 4.83
N ALA A 26 20.22 0.75 4.80
CA ALA A 26 21.56 0.19 5.01
C ALA A 26 21.73 -0.56 6.35
N ASP A 27 20.86 -0.27 7.34
CA ASP A 27 20.82 -0.94 8.64
C ASP A 27 19.87 -2.16 8.67
N ASP A 28 19.48 -2.72 7.51
CA ASP A 28 18.50 -3.81 7.38
C ASP A 28 17.09 -3.54 7.98
N LYS A 29 16.77 -2.28 8.26
CA LYS A 29 15.41 -1.90 8.70
C LYS A 29 14.44 -1.89 7.51
N PRO A 30 13.29 -2.57 7.59
CA PRO A 30 12.30 -2.55 6.53
C PRO A 30 11.66 -1.18 6.40
N ILE A 31 11.50 -0.71 5.15
CA ILE A 31 10.80 0.51 4.79
C ILE A 31 9.45 0.14 4.19
N TYR A 32 8.39 0.71 4.73
CA TYR A 32 7.02 0.44 4.34
C TYR A 32 6.47 1.52 3.42
N VAL A 33 5.47 1.19 2.60
CA VAL A 33 4.76 2.16 1.75
C VAL A 33 4.16 3.31 2.56
N LYS A 34 3.67 3.05 3.77
CA LYS A 34 3.12 4.09 4.66
C LYS A 34 4.13 5.17 5.01
N ASP A 35 5.42 4.86 5.02
CA ASP A 35 6.49 5.80 5.38
C ASP A 35 6.65 6.91 4.33
N PHE A 36 6.25 6.63 3.08
CA PHE A 36 6.27 7.59 1.98
C PHE A 36 5.06 8.53 1.94
N LYS A 37 4.06 8.36 2.82
CA LYS A 37 2.83 9.18 2.87
C LYS A 37 2.05 9.27 1.54
N ILE A 38 2.21 8.31 0.64
CA ILE A 38 1.54 8.26 -0.69
C ILE A 38 0.17 7.55 -0.67
N GLN A 39 -0.39 7.35 0.52
CA GLN A 39 -1.60 6.56 0.76
C GLN A 39 -2.82 7.10 -0.01
N GLY A 40 -2.99 8.43 0.01
CA GLY A 40 -4.09 9.10 -0.70
C GLY A 40 -3.97 9.00 -2.22
N ALA A 41 -2.75 9.03 -2.76
CA ALA A 41 -2.52 8.87 -4.20
C ALA A 41 -2.86 7.44 -4.66
N ILE A 42 -2.43 6.43 -3.88
CA ILE A 42 -2.76 5.03 -4.13
C ILE A 42 -4.28 4.80 -4.09
N GLY A 43 -4.96 5.34 -3.06
CA GLY A 43 -6.42 5.26 -2.96
C GLY A 43 -7.11 5.90 -4.15
N LYS A 44 -6.66 7.08 -4.60
CA LYS A 44 -7.23 7.80 -5.76
C LYS A 44 -7.09 7.02 -7.07
N ILE A 45 -5.93 6.39 -7.30
CA ILE A 45 -5.67 5.60 -8.51
C ILE A 45 -6.53 4.33 -8.51
N LEU A 46 -6.68 3.69 -7.36
CA LEU A 46 -7.42 2.43 -7.23
C LEU A 46 -8.95 2.63 -7.10
N GLN A 47 -9.41 3.84 -6.76
CA GLN A 47 -10.83 4.17 -6.64
C GLN A 47 -11.64 3.89 -7.91
N ASN A 48 -11.04 4.12 -9.08
CA ASN A 48 -11.70 3.88 -10.38
C ASN A 48 -11.44 2.49 -10.94
N ALA A 49 -10.60 1.68 -10.29
CA ALA A 49 -10.23 0.34 -10.73
C ALA A 49 -11.08 -0.77 -10.09
N LEU A 50 -11.80 -0.45 -9.01
CA LEU A 50 -12.63 -1.35 -8.21
C LEU A 50 -14.10 -1.26 -8.64
#